data_AF-A0A1F7RVH7-F1
#
_entry.id   AF-A0A1F7RVH7-F1
#
_cell.length_a   1.000
_cell.length_b   1.000
_cell.length_c   1.000
_cell.angle_alpha   90.00
_cell.angle_beta   90.00
_cell.angle_gamma   90.00
#
_symmetry.space_group_name_H-M   'P 1'
#
loop_
_entity.id
_entity.type
_entity.pdbx_description
1 polymer ?
#
loop_
_entity_poly.entity_id
_entity_poly.type
_entity_poly.pdbx_seq_one_letter_code
_entity_poly.pdbx_strand_id
1 'polypeptide(L)'
;MNRINKIVKNGKVSLLLIFITLLVVYCKKPLVSPDRIKGVFTEDDLKHIEINDDRWNNTFETVVKLETQEIAEPKLTEPGVQSIRVKALHNGAWVAFLFSWDDPTRDLVAQLGRFSDSAAIQFSATSGDLPDDAMGGPPDAATPVLIHQWKSVWQEASLGKLKGIKSFYPNTWSDLYIFEMVKEGSKNEMEKVYTTSVASQNPLAHYGTPVRDLEALGFSSLAYSSEQTSQGYGKWEKGKWTVVIRRPLVREQGLLQEGKIQYAAFAVWDGSHGEVGARKMRSIWIPLQLLAKEKAK
;
A
#
# COMPACT_ATOMS: atom_id res chain seq x y z
N MET A 1 24.99 59.71 -45.09
CA MET A 1 25.97 58.72 -45.61
C MET A 1 25.32 57.34 -45.55
N ASN A 2 24.58 56.97 -46.62
CA ASN A 2 24.91 55.85 -47.55
C ASN A 2 25.25 54.56 -46.78
N ARG A 3 24.52 53.45 -46.85
CA ARG A 3 23.82 52.74 -47.94
C ARG A 3 23.31 51.45 -47.24
N ILE A 4 22.06 50.98 -47.26
CA ILE A 4 21.29 50.42 -48.38
C ILE A 4 19.89 50.09 -47.79
N ASN A 5 18.84 50.65 -48.39
CA ASN A 5 17.46 50.20 -48.27
C ASN A 5 17.01 49.80 -49.68
N LYS A 6 16.61 48.52 -49.85
CA LYS A 6 15.89 47.95 -51.00
C LYS A 6 15.64 46.48 -50.61
N ILE A 7 14.44 45.92 -50.51
CA ILE A 7 13.21 46.05 -51.30
C ILE A 7 12.04 45.58 -50.41
N VAL A 8 10.94 46.35 -50.40
CA VAL A 8 9.62 45.92 -49.92
C VAL A 8 8.81 45.50 -51.16
N LYS A 9 7.87 44.56 -50.95
CA LYS A 9 6.71 44.18 -51.78
C LYS A 9 6.93 42.96 -52.68
N ASN A 10 6.48 41.80 -52.22
CA ASN A 10 5.25 41.17 -52.74
C ASN A 10 4.97 39.84 -52.03
N GLY A 11 3.79 39.76 -51.41
CA GLY A 11 3.00 38.55 -51.17
C GLY A 11 3.69 37.31 -50.58
N LYS A 12 3.45 37.06 -49.28
CA LYS A 12 2.73 35.88 -48.76
C LYS A 12 3.02 35.69 -47.27
N VAL A 13 1.93 35.63 -46.50
CA VAL A 13 1.76 34.92 -45.22
C VAL A 13 2.77 35.28 -44.12
N SER A 14 2.36 36.24 -43.28
CA SER A 14 2.90 36.41 -41.94
C SER A 14 2.58 35.14 -41.14
N LEU A 15 3.57 34.27 -40.95
CA LEU A 15 3.48 33.10 -40.09
C LEU A 15 3.54 33.60 -38.64
N LEU A 16 2.38 34.00 -38.14
CA LEU A 16 2.10 34.22 -36.74
C LEU A 16 2.35 32.87 -36.03
N LEU A 17 3.55 32.69 -35.46
CA LEU A 17 3.82 31.66 -34.46
C LEU A 17 3.01 32.03 -33.21
N ILE A 18 1.71 31.76 -33.26
CA ILE A 18 0.94 31.47 -32.06
C ILE A 18 1.51 30.14 -31.58
N PHE A 19 2.49 30.21 -30.69
CA PHE A 19 2.73 29.13 -29.74
C PHE A 19 1.43 29.01 -28.95
N ILE A 20 0.53 28.18 -29.46
CA ILE A 20 -0.54 27.60 -28.68
C ILE A 20 0.19 26.71 -27.69
N THR A 21 0.66 27.29 -26.58
CA THR A 21 0.69 26.59 -25.30
C THR A 21 -0.77 26.31 -24.97
N LEU A 22 -1.34 25.32 -25.66
CA LEU A 22 -2.39 24.51 -25.09
C LEU A 22 -1.68 23.90 -23.87
N LEU A 23 -1.84 24.58 -22.74
CA LEU A 23 -1.84 23.94 -21.44
C LEU A 23 -2.96 22.92 -21.56
N VAL A 24 -2.66 21.77 -22.19
CA VAL A 24 -3.47 20.60 -22.03
C VAL A 24 -3.24 20.24 -20.57
N VAL A 25 -4.05 20.85 -19.69
CA VAL A 25 -4.46 20.17 -18.47
C VAL A 25 -5.22 18.96 -19.00
N TYR A 26 -4.45 17.95 -19.42
CA TYR A 26 -4.97 16.65 -19.73
C TYR A 26 -5.38 16.17 -18.35
N CYS A 27 -6.65 16.36 -18.03
CA CYS A 27 -7.30 15.67 -16.94
C CYS A 27 -7.20 14.19 -17.30
N LYS A 28 -6.04 13.57 -17.00
CA LYS A 28 -5.80 12.15 -17.24
C LYS A 28 -6.75 11.47 -16.27
N LYS A 29 -7.92 11.08 -16.76
CA LYS A 29 -8.76 10.13 -16.04
C LYS A 29 -7.86 8.94 -15.69
N PRO A 30 -7.83 8.53 -14.42
CA PRO A 30 -6.92 7.48 -14.01
C PRO A 30 -7.29 6.18 -14.72
N LEU A 31 -6.27 5.36 -14.99
CA LEU A 31 -6.45 4.10 -15.71
C LEU A 31 -7.17 3.08 -14.82
N VAL A 32 -8.06 2.32 -15.43
CA VAL A 32 -8.86 1.27 -14.78
C VAL A 32 -8.65 -0.04 -15.52
N SER A 33 -8.39 -1.11 -14.79
CA SER A 33 -8.25 -2.47 -15.34
C SER A 33 -9.59 -3.00 -15.87
N PRO A 34 -9.60 -3.80 -16.95
CA PRO A 34 -10.79 -4.54 -17.38
C PRO A 34 -11.17 -5.68 -16.41
N ASP A 35 -10.22 -6.18 -15.62
CA ASP A 35 -10.46 -7.25 -14.65
C ASP A 35 -11.16 -6.73 -13.40
N ARG A 36 -11.97 -7.57 -12.76
CA ARG A 36 -12.76 -7.19 -11.58
C ARG A 36 -12.57 -8.18 -10.44
N ILE A 37 -12.24 -7.65 -9.27
CA ILE A 37 -12.22 -8.38 -8.01
C ILE A 37 -13.66 -8.53 -7.51
N LYS A 38 -14.06 -9.76 -7.23
CA LYS A 38 -15.40 -10.09 -6.71
C LYS A 38 -15.28 -10.57 -5.27
N GLY A 39 -15.83 -9.79 -4.34
CA GLY A 39 -15.98 -10.20 -2.95
C GLY A 39 -17.21 -11.09 -2.79
N VAL A 40 -17.02 -12.37 -2.45
CA VAL A 40 -18.14 -13.30 -2.24
C VAL A 40 -18.69 -13.12 -0.82
N PHE A 41 -20.02 -13.15 -0.69
CA PHE A 41 -20.68 -13.07 0.61
C PHE A 41 -20.54 -14.39 1.39
N THR A 42 -20.32 -14.30 2.71
CA THR A 42 -20.34 -15.43 3.65
C THR A 42 -21.00 -14.99 4.96
N GLU A 43 -21.72 -15.87 5.66
CA GLU A 43 -22.43 -15.53 6.91
C GLU A 43 -21.50 -15.52 8.14
N ASP A 44 -20.36 -16.20 8.04
CA ASP A 44 -19.49 -16.48 9.19
C ASP A 44 -18.61 -15.28 9.56
N ASP A 45 -17.95 -15.38 10.72
CA ASP A 45 -17.02 -14.36 11.17
C ASP A 45 -15.83 -14.21 10.19
N LEU A 46 -15.62 -12.97 9.75
CA LEU A 46 -14.48 -12.58 8.93
C LEU A 46 -13.45 -11.76 9.71
N LYS A 47 -13.72 -11.35 10.94
CA LYS A 47 -12.74 -10.66 11.77
C LYS A 47 -11.54 -11.57 12.08
N HIS A 48 -11.79 -12.86 12.30
CA HIS A 48 -10.75 -13.83 12.65
C HIS A 48 -10.33 -14.80 11.52
N ILE A 49 -10.80 -14.62 10.26
CA ILE A 49 -10.60 -15.58 9.15
C ILE A 49 -9.13 -15.86 8.77
N GLU A 50 -8.65 -17.07 9.01
CA GLU A 50 -7.26 -17.45 8.74
C GLU A 50 -6.94 -17.64 7.23
N ILE A 51 -5.65 -17.70 6.91
CA ILE A 51 -5.15 -17.82 5.53
C ILE A 51 -5.44 -19.19 4.89
N ASN A 52 -5.67 -20.21 5.69
CA ASN A 52 -5.93 -21.60 5.31
C ASN A 52 -7.42 -21.98 5.45
N ASP A 53 -8.29 -20.99 5.67
CA ASP A 53 -9.73 -21.19 5.80
C ASP A 53 -10.34 -21.68 4.47
N ASP A 54 -11.13 -22.75 4.51
CA ASP A 54 -11.71 -23.38 3.33
C ASP A 54 -12.65 -22.45 2.55
N ARG A 55 -13.19 -21.40 3.19
CA ARG A 55 -14.03 -20.40 2.52
C ARG A 55 -13.29 -19.73 1.35
N TRP A 56 -11.96 -19.63 1.39
CA TRP A 56 -11.16 -19.11 0.27
C TRP A 56 -11.23 -19.97 -1.01
N ASN A 57 -11.65 -21.23 -0.91
CA ASN A 57 -11.84 -22.11 -2.07
C ASN A 57 -13.11 -21.77 -2.86
N ASN A 58 -14.10 -21.16 -2.20
CA ASN A 58 -15.38 -20.76 -2.80
C ASN A 58 -15.37 -19.29 -3.25
N THR A 59 -14.22 -18.80 -3.71
CA THR A 59 -14.03 -17.40 -4.13
C THR A 59 -13.42 -17.32 -5.52
N PHE A 60 -13.50 -16.13 -6.12
CA PHE A 60 -12.81 -15.84 -7.37
C PHE A 60 -11.40 -15.33 -7.08
N GLU A 61 -10.42 -15.91 -7.76
CA GLU A 61 -9.06 -15.37 -7.78
C GLU A 61 -8.90 -14.44 -8.98
N THR A 62 -8.50 -13.20 -8.71
CA THR A 62 -8.17 -12.21 -9.73
C THR A 62 -6.66 -11.99 -9.74
N VAL A 63 -6.03 -12.20 -10.89
CA VAL A 63 -4.61 -11.88 -11.09
C VAL A 63 -4.50 -10.40 -11.43
N VAL A 64 -3.86 -9.62 -10.58
CA VAL A 64 -3.61 -8.20 -10.78
C VAL A 64 -2.17 -8.01 -11.24
N LYS A 65 -1.98 -7.41 -12.41
CA LYS A 65 -0.66 -7.03 -12.92
C LYS A 65 -0.10 -5.85 -12.12
N LEU A 66 1.19 -5.92 -11.82
CA LEU A 66 1.94 -4.87 -11.15
C LEU A 66 3.00 -4.29 -12.09
N GLU A 67 3.27 -3.00 -11.91
CA GLU A 67 4.17 -2.20 -12.72
C GLU A 67 5.02 -1.30 -11.82
N THR A 68 6.19 -0.88 -12.30
CA THR A 68 7.02 0.10 -11.60
C THR A 68 6.29 1.45 -11.54
N GLN A 69 6.60 2.25 -10.52
CA GLN A 69 6.19 3.65 -10.49
C GLN A 69 7.26 4.50 -11.17
N GLU A 70 6.83 5.46 -12.00
CA GLU A 70 7.71 6.31 -12.80
C GLU A 70 7.68 7.79 -12.37
N ILE A 71 7.07 8.09 -11.23
CA ILE A 71 6.71 9.46 -10.83
C ILE A 71 7.73 10.04 -9.85
N ALA A 72 8.05 9.31 -8.78
CA ALA A 72 8.83 9.82 -7.66
C ALA A 72 10.20 9.11 -7.56
N GLU A 73 11.25 9.86 -7.22
CA GLU A 73 12.54 9.26 -6.85
C GLU A 73 12.53 8.85 -5.37
N PRO A 74 13.23 7.77 -4.97
CA PRO A 74 13.98 6.85 -5.84
C PRO A 74 13.06 5.86 -6.58
N LYS A 75 13.40 5.55 -7.83
CA LYS A 75 12.71 4.55 -8.66
C LYS A 75 13.39 3.19 -8.63
N LEU A 76 12.68 2.18 -9.11
CA LEU A 76 13.27 0.87 -9.38
C LEU A 76 13.99 0.89 -10.72
N THR A 77 15.20 0.34 -10.75
CA THR A 77 15.96 0.13 -12.00
C THR A 77 15.52 -1.13 -12.72
N GLU A 78 15.16 -2.16 -11.95
CA GLU A 78 14.68 -3.45 -12.45
C GLU A 78 13.35 -3.79 -11.76
N PRO A 79 12.35 -4.29 -12.50
CA PRO A 79 11.06 -4.65 -11.92
C PRO A 79 11.20 -5.89 -11.02
N GLY A 80 10.58 -5.84 -9.83
CA GLY A 80 10.44 -6.99 -8.93
C GLY A 80 9.19 -7.82 -9.26
N VAL A 81 8.36 -8.04 -8.25
CA VAL A 81 7.11 -8.83 -8.35
C VAL A 81 6.15 -8.24 -9.40
N GLN A 82 5.84 -9.00 -10.44
CA GLN A 82 5.05 -8.50 -11.59
C GLN A 82 3.54 -8.74 -11.49
N SER A 83 3.10 -9.55 -10.53
CA SER A 83 1.67 -9.79 -10.32
C SER A 83 1.36 -10.21 -8.89
N ILE A 84 0.12 -9.92 -8.47
CA ILE A 84 -0.44 -10.35 -7.20
C ILE A 84 -1.80 -11.00 -7.46
N ARG A 85 -2.06 -12.14 -6.82
CA ARG A 85 -3.36 -12.82 -6.86
C ARG A 85 -4.21 -12.36 -5.69
N VAL A 86 -5.44 -11.99 -5.96
CA VAL A 86 -6.36 -11.42 -4.97
C VAL A 86 -7.65 -12.22 -4.92
N LYS A 87 -8.05 -12.61 -3.70
CA LYS A 87 -9.38 -13.13 -3.37
C LYS A 87 -10.03 -12.21 -2.35
N ALA A 88 -11.37 -12.15 -2.35
CA ALA A 88 -12.11 -11.31 -1.43
C ALA A 88 -13.36 -12.01 -0.89
N LEU A 89 -13.62 -11.81 0.40
CA LEU A 89 -14.82 -12.25 1.12
C LEU A 89 -15.42 -11.08 1.90
N HIS A 90 -16.73 -11.05 2.06
CA HIS A 90 -17.40 -10.11 2.95
C HIS A 90 -18.62 -10.73 3.63
N ASN A 91 -19.03 -10.18 4.76
CA ASN A 91 -20.21 -10.65 5.53
C ASN A 91 -21.19 -9.51 5.87
N GLY A 92 -21.12 -8.39 5.15
CA GLY A 92 -21.90 -7.19 5.41
C GLY A 92 -21.45 -6.34 6.61
N ALA A 93 -20.55 -6.86 7.46
CA ALA A 93 -19.90 -6.07 8.53
C ALA A 93 -18.39 -5.90 8.28
N TRP A 94 -17.73 -6.96 7.82
CA TRP A 94 -16.30 -7.04 7.55
C TRP A 94 -16.05 -7.47 6.11
N VAL A 95 -14.89 -7.06 5.59
CA VAL A 95 -14.30 -7.57 4.36
C VAL A 95 -12.92 -8.12 4.67
N ALA A 96 -12.59 -9.23 4.04
CA ALA A 96 -11.27 -9.84 4.08
C ALA A 96 -10.74 -9.99 2.65
N PHE A 97 -9.47 -9.66 2.48
CA PHE A 97 -8.74 -9.83 1.24
C PHE A 97 -7.59 -10.79 1.48
N LEU A 98 -7.44 -11.78 0.61
CA LEU A 98 -6.30 -12.68 0.59
C LEU A 98 -5.44 -12.35 -0.62
N PHE A 99 -4.19 -12.00 -0.36
CA PHE A 99 -3.18 -11.72 -1.36
C PHE A 99 -2.21 -12.88 -1.45
N SER A 100 -1.74 -13.21 -2.65
CA SER A 100 -0.56 -14.04 -2.80
C SER A 100 0.31 -13.61 -3.97
N TRP A 101 1.62 -13.66 -3.78
CA TRP A 101 2.61 -13.38 -4.82
C TRP A 101 3.82 -14.30 -4.65
N ASP A 102 4.51 -14.52 -5.75
CA ASP A 102 5.71 -15.36 -5.78
C ASP A 102 6.91 -14.50 -5.41
N ASP A 103 7.69 -15.00 -4.45
CA ASP A 103 8.82 -14.31 -3.84
C ASP A 103 9.79 -15.37 -3.30
N PRO A 104 10.93 -15.61 -3.97
CA PRO A 104 11.87 -16.64 -3.57
C PRO A 104 12.55 -16.35 -2.23
N THR A 105 12.54 -15.11 -1.76
CA THR A 105 13.14 -14.72 -0.49
C THR A 105 12.08 -14.55 0.59
N ARG A 106 12.53 -14.56 1.83
CA ARG A 106 11.68 -14.44 3.02
C ARG A 106 12.23 -13.33 3.90
N ASP A 107 11.91 -12.10 3.56
CA ASP A 107 12.48 -10.93 4.21
C ASP A 107 11.57 -10.43 5.33
N LEU A 108 11.79 -10.98 6.53
CA LEU A 108 10.98 -10.73 7.71
C LEU A 108 11.34 -9.46 8.47
N VAL A 109 12.59 -9.02 8.38
CA VAL A 109 13.14 -7.95 9.23
C VAL A 109 13.92 -6.97 8.39
N ALA A 110 13.75 -5.68 8.67
CA ALA A 110 14.55 -4.63 8.06
C ALA A 110 15.86 -4.45 8.85
N GLN A 111 16.98 -4.30 8.12
CA GLN A 111 18.32 -4.03 8.66
C GLN A 111 18.96 -2.89 7.87
N LEU A 112 20.20 -2.51 8.20
CA LEU A 112 20.93 -1.54 7.38
C LEU A 112 21.11 -2.10 5.96
N GLY A 113 20.50 -1.43 4.97
CA GLY A 113 20.54 -1.85 3.57
C GLY A 113 19.69 -3.08 3.22
N ARG A 114 18.87 -3.60 4.15
CA ARG A 114 17.94 -4.71 3.90
C ARG A 114 16.53 -4.31 4.32
N PHE A 115 15.55 -4.60 3.49
CA PHE A 115 14.16 -4.25 3.77
C PHE A 115 13.34 -5.49 4.03
N SER A 116 12.12 -5.29 4.52
CA SER A 116 11.20 -6.36 4.87
C SER A 116 10.04 -6.37 3.87
N ASP A 117 9.54 -7.56 3.55
CA ASP A 117 8.43 -7.71 2.60
C ASP A 117 7.17 -7.00 3.07
N SER A 118 6.43 -6.44 2.11
CA SER A 118 5.21 -5.69 2.38
C SER A 118 4.22 -5.84 1.24
N ALA A 119 2.94 -5.73 1.58
CA ALA A 119 1.86 -5.58 0.62
C ALA A 119 0.88 -4.53 1.14
N ALA A 120 0.26 -3.82 0.22
CA ALA A 120 -0.78 -2.85 0.53
C ALA A 120 -1.94 -2.92 -0.45
N ILE A 121 -3.12 -2.58 0.07
CA ILE A 121 -4.32 -2.30 -0.71
C ILE A 121 -4.75 -0.87 -0.44
N GLN A 122 -5.05 -0.12 -1.49
CA GLN A 122 -5.62 1.21 -1.40
C GLN A 122 -7.05 1.23 -1.94
N PHE A 123 -7.90 2.08 -1.36
CA PHE A 123 -9.27 2.33 -1.77
C PHE A 123 -9.46 3.81 -2.03
N SER A 124 -10.27 4.13 -3.04
CA SER A 124 -10.83 5.48 -3.16
C SER A 124 -11.79 5.73 -2.00
N ALA A 125 -11.67 6.88 -1.32
CA ALA A 125 -12.62 7.24 -0.25
C ALA A 125 -14.00 7.62 -0.78
N THR A 126 -14.11 8.00 -2.06
CA THR A 126 -15.39 8.38 -2.69
C THR A 126 -15.72 7.46 -3.87
N SER A 127 -17.02 7.27 -4.10
CA SER A 127 -17.58 6.50 -5.22
C SER A 127 -17.74 7.33 -6.51
N GLY A 128 -17.19 8.55 -6.53
CA GLY A 128 -17.25 9.50 -7.64
C GLY A 128 -16.06 9.36 -8.60
N ASP A 129 -15.52 10.49 -9.04
CA ASP A 129 -14.32 10.50 -9.88
C ASP A 129 -13.15 9.87 -9.12
N LEU A 130 -12.50 8.90 -9.77
CA LEU A 130 -11.35 8.24 -9.19
C LEU A 130 -10.19 9.23 -9.05
N PRO A 131 -9.53 9.29 -7.89
CA PRO A 131 -8.31 10.06 -7.77
C PRO A 131 -7.17 9.33 -8.50
N ASP A 132 -6.01 9.97 -8.62
CA ASP A 132 -4.83 9.34 -9.21
C ASP A 132 -4.45 8.05 -8.44
N ASP A 133 -4.06 7.00 -9.15
CA ASP A 133 -3.70 5.71 -8.57
C ASP A 133 -2.33 5.75 -7.85
N ALA A 134 -1.57 6.83 -7.99
CA ALA A 134 -0.39 7.14 -7.20
C ALA A 134 -0.73 7.80 -5.84
N MET A 135 -1.60 7.12 -5.08
CA MET A 135 -2.01 7.48 -3.71
C MET A 135 -2.84 8.77 -3.61
N GLY A 136 -3.64 9.08 -4.63
CA GLY A 136 -4.53 10.23 -4.62
C GLY A 136 -4.07 11.37 -5.53
N GLY A 137 -4.98 12.32 -5.78
CA GLY A 137 -4.69 13.54 -6.55
C GLY A 137 -4.19 14.70 -5.68
N PRO A 138 -3.74 15.80 -6.31
CA PRO A 138 -3.27 16.98 -5.59
C PRO A 138 -4.36 17.59 -4.68
N PRO A 139 -3.98 18.37 -3.66
CA PRO A 139 -4.83 18.77 -2.51
C PRO A 139 -6.15 19.45 -2.89
N ASP A 140 -6.18 20.10 -4.04
CA ASP A 140 -7.29 20.85 -4.63
C ASP A 140 -8.41 19.96 -5.22
N ALA A 141 -8.17 18.65 -5.41
CA ALA A 141 -9.16 17.65 -5.83
C ALA A 141 -9.58 16.67 -4.70
N ALA A 142 -9.16 16.94 -3.46
CA ALA A 142 -9.68 16.53 -2.15
C ALA A 142 -10.40 15.15 -2.00
N THR A 143 -9.97 14.11 -2.72
CA THR A 143 -10.39 12.74 -2.42
C THR A 143 -9.21 12.00 -1.81
N PRO A 144 -9.17 11.83 -0.48
CA PRO A 144 -8.16 10.99 0.14
C PRO A 144 -8.31 9.55 -0.33
N VAL A 145 -7.21 8.83 -0.36
CA VAL A 145 -7.22 7.37 -0.46
C VAL A 145 -6.97 6.80 0.92
N LEU A 146 -7.63 5.68 1.21
CA LEU A 146 -7.36 4.88 2.40
C LEU A 146 -6.51 3.69 1.99
N ILE A 147 -5.41 3.47 2.71
CA ILE A 147 -4.41 2.45 2.41
C ILE A 147 -4.26 1.55 3.62
N HIS A 148 -4.35 0.24 3.41
CA HIS A 148 -4.03 -0.76 4.42
C HIS A 148 -2.72 -1.42 4.03
N GLN A 149 -1.66 -1.15 4.79
CA GLN A 149 -0.34 -1.71 4.54
C GLN A 149 -0.02 -2.78 5.57
N TRP A 150 0.26 -3.99 5.10
CA TRP A 150 0.88 -5.05 5.89
C TRP A 150 2.41 -5.02 5.69
N LYS A 151 3.17 -5.24 6.76
CA LYS A 151 4.62 -5.49 6.69
C LYS A 151 5.00 -6.70 7.52
N SER A 152 5.92 -7.52 7.00
CA SER A 152 6.46 -8.67 7.73
C SER A 152 7.15 -8.24 9.03
N VAL A 153 7.90 -7.13 9.02
CA VAL A 153 8.57 -6.62 10.24
C VAL A 153 7.59 -6.16 11.31
N TRP A 154 6.45 -5.56 10.93
CA TRP A 154 5.41 -5.16 11.88
C TRP A 154 4.73 -6.39 12.49
N GLN A 155 4.54 -7.43 11.70
CA GLN A 155 4.02 -8.70 12.20
C GLN A 155 4.99 -9.39 13.17
N GLU A 156 6.28 -9.50 12.83
CA GLU A 156 7.24 -10.15 13.72
C GLU A 156 7.39 -9.35 15.03
N ALA A 157 7.30 -8.02 14.95
CA ALA A 157 7.22 -7.14 16.11
C ALA A 157 5.97 -7.44 16.97
N SER A 158 4.79 -7.54 16.36
CA SER A 158 3.53 -7.81 17.07
C SER A 158 3.48 -9.20 17.70
N LEU A 159 4.20 -10.17 17.12
CA LEU A 159 4.38 -11.52 17.66
C LEU A 159 5.45 -11.59 18.76
N GLY A 160 6.08 -10.46 19.11
CA GLY A 160 7.12 -10.39 20.13
C GLY A 160 8.41 -11.10 19.73
N LYS A 161 8.64 -11.33 18.44
CA LYS A 161 9.84 -12.03 17.95
C LYS A 161 11.06 -11.11 17.78
N LEU A 162 10.84 -9.80 17.73
CA LEU A 162 11.91 -8.80 17.65
C LEU A 162 12.30 -8.32 19.04
N LYS A 163 13.16 -9.08 19.72
CA LYS A 163 13.69 -8.77 21.04
C LYS A 163 15.17 -8.37 20.96
N GLY A 164 15.45 -7.09 21.15
CA GLY A 164 16.81 -6.54 21.21
C GLY A 164 17.62 -6.63 19.92
N ILE A 165 18.87 -6.17 19.96
CA ILE A 165 19.72 -6.02 18.78
C ILE A 165 20.03 -7.37 18.10
N LYS A 166 20.07 -8.46 18.87
CA LYS A 166 20.34 -9.82 18.35
C LYS A 166 19.26 -10.35 17.42
N SER A 167 18.04 -9.81 17.48
CA SER A 167 16.98 -10.15 16.52
C SER A 167 17.28 -9.64 15.10
N PHE A 168 18.10 -8.59 15.00
CA PHE A 168 18.53 -8.00 13.73
C PHE A 168 19.94 -8.46 13.36
N TYR A 169 20.83 -8.58 14.35
CA TYR A 169 22.22 -8.95 14.17
C TYR A 169 22.57 -10.11 15.13
N PRO A 170 22.26 -11.37 14.76
CA PRO A 170 22.43 -12.54 15.64
C PRO A 170 23.86 -12.74 16.14
N ASN A 171 24.84 -12.30 15.34
CA ASN A 171 26.26 -12.43 15.63
C ASN A 171 26.86 -11.18 16.30
N THR A 172 26.03 -10.19 16.68
CA THR A 172 26.52 -9.01 17.42
C THR A 172 26.94 -9.39 18.83
N TRP A 173 28.13 -8.90 19.20
CA TRP A 173 28.66 -8.95 20.56
C TRP A 173 28.62 -7.54 21.16
N SER A 174 28.27 -7.46 22.44
CA SER A 174 28.31 -6.22 23.21
C SER A 174 28.81 -6.54 24.61
N ASP A 175 29.93 -5.94 25.02
CA ASP A 175 30.51 -6.17 26.35
C ASP A 175 29.59 -5.68 27.47
N LEU A 176 28.81 -4.64 27.18
CA LEU A 176 27.82 -4.06 28.08
C LEU A 176 26.60 -3.63 27.27
N TYR A 177 25.45 -4.26 27.48
CA TYR A 177 24.19 -3.76 26.91
C TYR A 177 23.29 -3.35 28.07
N ILE A 178 23.18 -2.03 28.30
CA ILE A 178 22.52 -1.43 29.48
C ILE A 178 21.10 -1.99 29.67
N PHE A 179 20.37 -2.28 28.58
CA PHE A 179 19.01 -2.83 28.62
C PHE A 179 18.92 -4.33 29.01
N GLU A 180 20.03 -5.05 28.99
CA GLU A 180 20.14 -6.45 29.48
C GLU A 180 20.67 -6.51 30.92
N MET A 181 21.18 -5.40 31.47
CA MET A 181 21.68 -5.31 32.84
C MET A 181 20.62 -4.87 33.86
N VAL A 182 19.43 -4.51 33.40
CA VAL A 182 18.34 -4.04 34.26
C VAL A 182 17.67 -5.22 34.96
N LYS A 183 17.32 -5.03 36.23
CA LYS A 183 16.52 -6.01 36.98
C LYS A 183 15.21 -6.31 36.24
N GLU A 184 14.83 -7.59 36.23
CA GLU A 184 13.58 -8.05 35.62
C GLU A 184 12.38 -7.26 36.20
N GLY A 185 11.55 -6.70 35.31
CA GLY A 185 10.47 -5.76 35.67
C GLY A 185 10.79 -4.27 35.51
N SER A 186 12.07 -3.85 35.52
CA SER A 186 12.47 -2.45 35.30
C SER A 186 12.87 -2.14 33.86
N LYS A 187 12.93 -3.16 33.00
CA LYS A 187 13.33 -3.04 31.59
C LYS A 187 12.40 -2.14 30.78
N ASN A 188 11.08 -2.28 30.94
CA ASN A 188 10.09 -1.48 30.20
C ASN A 188 10.18 0.01 30.55
N GLU A 189 10.41 0.35 31.83
CA GLU A 189 10.57 1.74 32.26
C GLU A 189 11.88 2.34 31.74
N MET A 190 12.97 1.58 31.75
CA MET A 190 14.24 2.02 31.17
C MET A 190 14.16 2.16 29.63
N GLU A 191 13.48 1.23 28.94
CA GLU A 191 13.22 1.33 27.51
C GLU A 191 12.43 2.59 27.17
N LYS A 192 11.42 2.99 27.97
CA LYS A 192 10.73 4.27 27.78
C LYS A 192 11.65 5.48 27.94
N VAL A 193 12.56 5.47 28.91
CA VAL A 193 13.46 6.60 29.17
C VAL A 193 14.50 6.78 28.05
N TYR A 194 15.08 5.69 27.55
CA TYR A 194 16.19 5.74 26.59
C TYR A 194 15.77 5.48 25.13
N THR A 195 14.56 5.02 24.89
CA THR A 195 13.99 4.86 23.54
C THR A 195 13.04 6.02 23.28
N THR A 196 13.61 7.19 22.99
CA THR A 196 12.86 8.43 22.76
C THR A 196 11.79 8.30 21.68
N SER A 197 11.97 7.39 20.71
CA SER A 197 10.98 7.09 19.69
C SER A 197 9.74 6.36 20.24
N VAL A 198 9.90 5.48 21.23
CA VAL A 198 8.77 4.85 21.93
C VAL A 198 8.08 5.86 22.83
N ALA A 199 8.86 6.68 23.55
CA ALA A 199 8.32 7.74 24.42
C ALA A 199 7.55 8.82 23.64
N SER A 200 8.01 9.18 22.44
CA SER A 200 7.32 10.11 21.55
C SER A 200 6.13 9.49 20.82
N GLN A 201 5.79 8.23 21.14
CA GLN A 201 4.76 7.44 20.46
C GLN A 201 4.96 7.41 18.95
N ASN A 202 6.22 7.41 18.49
CA ASN A 202 6.52 7.30 17.07
C ASN A 202 5.87 6.01 16.54
N PRO A 203 4.94 6.11 15.59
CA PRO A 203 4.23 4.95 15.07
C PRO A 203 5.16 3.90 14.43
N LEU A 204 6.34 4.30 13.94
CA LEU A 204 7.38 3.41 13.42
C LEU A 204 8.12 2.64 14.53
N ALA A 205 8.13 3.16 15.75
CA ALA A 205 8.79 2.56 16.91
C ALA A 205 7.83 1.78 17.82
N HIS A 206 6.52 1.97 17.66
CA HIS A 206 5.52 1.21 18.40
C HIS A 206 5.34 -0.20 17.81
N TYR A 207 5.41 -1.21 18.68
CA TYR A 207 5.01 -2.59 18.43
C TYR A 207 3.49 -2.65 18.19
N GLY A 208 3.07 -2.23 17.01
CA GLY A 208 1.67 -2.17 16.62
C GLY A 208 1.17 -3.45 15.98
N THR A 209 -0.02 -3.37 15.42
CA THR A 209 -0.64 -4.43 14.60
C THR A 209 0.19 -4.71 13.33
N PRO A 210 0.07 -5.92 12.75
CA PRO A 210 0.73 -6.28 11.48
C PRO A 210 0.34 -5.37 10.30
N VAL A 211 -0.85 -4.77 10.37
CA VAL A 211 -1.41 -3.87 9.36
C VAL A 211 -1.54 -2.47 9.95
N ARG A 212 -1.18 -1.46 9.16
CA ARG A 212 -1.40 -0.04 9.47
C ARG A 212 -2.38 0.55 8.48
N ASP A 213 -3.31 1.35 9.02
CA ASP A 213 -4.25 2.13 8.25
C ASP A 213 -3.64 3.51 7.99
N LEU A 214 -3.57 3.90 6.72
CA LEU A 214 -2.90 5.11 6.26
C LEU A 214 -3.81 5.88 5.32
N GLU A 215 -3.63 7.19 5.25
CA GLU A 215 -4.36 8.07 4.36
C GLU A 215 -3.41 8.92 3.53
N ALA A 216 -3.81 9.26 2.31
CA ALA A 216 -3.01 10.10 1.43
C ALA A 216 -3.88 10.97 0.51
N LEU A 217 -3.36 12.16 0.19
CA LEU A 217 -3.81 13.15 -0.78
C LEU A 217 -2.66 13.36 -1.79
N GLY A 218 -2.21 12.25 -2.38
CA GLY A 218 -1.02 12.16 -3.22
C GLY A 218 0.17 11.51 -2.51
N PHE A 219 1.14 11.05 -3.31
CA PHE A 219 2.31 10.28 -2.84
C PHE A 219 3.19 10.97 -1.79
N SER A 220 3.12 12.30 -1.66
CA SER A 220 3.93 13.08 -0.71
C SER A 220 3.24 13.36 0.63
N SER A 221 1.99 12.95 0.83
CA SER A 221 1.21 13.32 2.01
C SER A 221 0.78 12.11 2.86
N LEU A 222 1.40 10.94 2.67
CA LEU A 222 1.06 9.71 3.39
C LEU A 222 1.15 9.93 4.90
N ALA A 223 0.05 9.66 5.61
CA ALA A 223 -0.05 9.78 7.05
C ALA A 223 -0.80 8.59 7.65
N TYR A 224 -0.71 8.41 8.97
CA TYR A 224 -1.53 7.43 9.67
C TYR A 224 -2.98 7.90 9.73
N SER A 225 -3.92 7.00 9.45
CA SER A 225 -5.34 7.24 9.70
C SER A 225 -5.61 7.37 11.21
N SER A 226 -6.58 8.20 11.58
CA SER A 226 -7.10 8.32 12.95
C SER A 226 -7.68 6.98 13.45
N GLU A 227 -8.19 6.15 12.53
CA GLU A 227 -8.71 4.83 12.82
C GLU A 227 -7.68 3.74 12.47
N GLN A 228 -7.27 2.92 13.45
CA GLN A 228 -6.45 1.73 13.24
C GLN A 228 -7.26 0.46 13.54
N THR A 229 -8.16 0.09 12.63
CA THR A 229 -9.10 -1.04 12.83
C THR A 229 -8.78 -2.26 11.98
N SER A 230 -7.90 -2.13 10.98
CA SER A 230 -7.54 -3.27 10.14
C SER A 230 -6.63 -4.25 10.87
N GLN A 231 -6.81 -5.52 10.53
CA GLN A 231 -6.03 -6.64 11.04
C GLN A 231 -5.43 -7.40 9.86
N GLY A 232 -4.39 -8.17 10.12
CA GLY A 232 -3.86 -9.04 9.09
C GLY A 232 -2.80 -9.99 9.58
N TYR A 233 -2.46 -10.93 8.70
CA TYR A 233 -1.44 -11.94 8.94
C TYR A 233 -0.86 -12.40 7.61
N GLY A 234 0.45 -12.54 7.55
CA GLY A 234 1.20 -13.02 6.40
C GLY A 234 1.99 -14.28 6.73
N LYS A 235 1.95 -15.26 5.82
CA LYS A 235 2.77 -16.46 5.86
C LYS A 235 3.57 -16.55 4.57
N TRP A 236 4.86 -16.83 4.72
CA TRP A 236 5.71 -17.24 3.61
C TRP A 236 5.91 -18.75 3.65
N GLU A 237 5.74 -19.41 2.51
CA GLU A 237 5.97 -20.85 2.36
C GLU A 237 6.36 -21.18 0.93
N LYS A 238 7.49 -21.88 0.75
CA LYS A 238 7.97 -22.39 -0.55
C LYS A 238 8.04 -21.33 -1.66
N GLY A 239 8.64 -20.17 -1.36
CA GLY A 239 8.84 -19.11 -2.35
C GLY A 239 7.57 -18.31 -2.68
N LYS A 240 6.60 -18.28 -1.75
CA LYS A 240 5.33 -17.58 -1.93
C LYS A 240 4.89 -16.94 -0.63
N TRP A 241 4.51 -15.68 -0.71
CA TRP A 241 3.77 -14.99 0.33
C TRP A 241 2.27 -15.19 0.18
N THR A 242 1.59 -15.36 1.29
CA THR A 242 0.12 -15.31 1.41
C THR A 242 -0.22 -14.39 2.57
N VAL A 243 -0.96 -13.32 2.31
CA VAL A 243 -1.31 -12.29 3.30
C VAL A 243 -2.81 -12.10 3.32
N VAL A 244 -3.40 -12.19 4.51
CA VAL A 244 -4.79 -11.76 4.74
C VAL A 244 -4.81 -10.38 5.38
N ILE A 245 -5.59 -9.47 4.81
CA ILE A 245 -5.96 -8.18 5.42
C ILE A 245 -7.47 -8.14 5.62
N ARG A 246 -7.91 -7.76 6.81
CA ARG A 246 -9.31 -7.76 7.23
C ARG A 246 -9.65 -6.39 7.80
N ARG A 247 -10.82 -5.87 7.47
CA ARG A 247 -11.30 -4.59 8.03
C ARG A 247 -12.82 -4.49 8.05
N PRO A 248 -13.40 -3.60 8.89
CA PRO A 248 -14.81 -3.25 8.81
C PRO A 248 -15.18 -2.64 7.45
N LEU A 249 -16.38 -2.92 6.93
CA LEU A 249 -16.88 -2.29 5.71
C LEU A 249 -17.16 -0.80 5.92
N VAL A 250 -17.80 -0.46 7.03
CA VAL A 250 -18.12 0.92 7.44
C VAL A 250 -16.95 1.51 8.20
N ARG A 251 -16.47 2.65 7.72
CA ARG A 251 -15.38 3.46 8.27
C ARG A 251 -15.64 4.93 7.91
N GLU A 252 -14.96 5.86 8.58
CA GLU A 252 -15.03 7.28 8.24
C GLU A 252 -14.60 7.55 6.78
N GLN A 253 -13.50 6.92 6.33
CA GLN A 253 -13.00 6.99 4.95
C GLN A 253 -12.96 5.59 4.32
N GLY A 254 -13.07 5.52 2.99
CA GLY A 254 -12.99 4.25 2.26
C GLY A 254 -14.12 3.28 2.63
N LEU A 255 -15.34 3.79 2.81
CA LEU A 255 -16.55 2.98 2.96
C LEU A 255 -16.66 1.99 1.80
N LEU A 256 -16.92 0.73 2.12
CA LEU A 256 -17.19 -0.30 1.13
C LEU A 256 -18.66 -0.72 1.17
N GLN A 257 -19.36 -0.58 0.04
CA GLN A 257 -20.77 -0.91 -0.09
C GLN A 257 -20.99 -2.18 -0.94
N GLU A 258 -21.94 -3.01 -0.51
CA GLU A 258 -22.41 -4.16 -1.27
C GLU A 258 -23.10 -3.75 -2.58
N GLY A 259 -22.95 -4.58 -3.61
CA GLY A 259 -23.57 -4.42 -4.92
C GLY A 259 -22.98 -3.31 -5.79
N LYS A 260 -22.33 -2.31 -5.20
CA LYS A 260 -21.70 -1.19 -5.92
C LYS A 260 -20.31 -1.53 -6.43
N ILE A 261 -19.98 -1.01 -7.61
CA ILE A 261 -18.61 -1.02 -8.13
C ILE A 261 -17.85 0.08 -7.42
N GLN A 262 -16.76 -0.31 -6.79
CA GLN A 262 -15.77 0.54 -6.15
C GLN A 262 -14.40 0.17 -6.75
N TYR A 263 -13.32 0.76 -6.26
CA TYR A 263 -12.00 0.55 -6.85
C TYR A 263 -10.95 0.33 -5.77
N ALA A 264 -10.06 -0.60 -6.06
CA ALA A 264 -8.91 -0.91 -5.24
C ALA A 264 -7.64 -0.92 -6.10
N ALA A 265 -6.52 -0.53 -5.54
CA ALA A 265 -5.22 -0.70 -6.16
C ALA A 265 -4.24 -1.31 -5.16
N PHE A 266 -3.17 -1.91 -5.67
CA PHE A 266 -2.29 -2.77 -4.90
C PHE A 266 -0.86 -2.30 -5.01
N ALA A 267 -0.08 -2.58 -3.97
CA ALA A 267 1.37 -2.44 -4.02
C ALA A 267 2.05 -3.59 -3.28
N VAL A 268 3.21 -4.01 -3.77
CA VAL A 268 4.07 -5.02 -3.17
C VAL A 268 5.48 -4.45 -3.09
N TRP A 269 6.19 -4.81 -2.00
CA TRP A 269 7.59 -4.53 -1.79
C TRP A 269 8.32 -5.85 -1.50
N ASP A 270 9.25 -6.23 -2.36
CA ASP A 270 10.26 -7.28 -2.14
C ASP A 270 11.49 -6.71 -1.41
N GLY A 271 11.69 -7.16 -0.17
CA GLY A 271 12.74 -6.66 0.70
C GLY A 271 14.15 -6.95 0.20
N SER A 272 14.36 -8.11 -0.43
CA SER A 272 15.64 -8.54 -0.99
C SER A 272 15.99 -7.77 -2.28
N HIS A 273 14.97 -7.39 -3.05
CA HIS A 273 15.11 -6.54 -4.24
C HIS A 273 15.27 -5.05 -3.90
N GLY A 274 15.44 -4.74 -2.62
CA GLY A 274 15.69 -3.39 -2.16
C GLY A 274 14.43 -2.51 -2.13
N GLU A 275 13.23 -3.07 -2.26
CA GLU A 275 11.99 -2.31 -2.36
C GLU A 275 11.60 -1.73 -0.99
N VAL A 276 11.40 -0.41 -0.95
CA VAL A 276 10.90 0.33 0.23
C VAL A 276 10.38 1.69 -0.21
N GLY A 277 9.36 2.20 0.48
CA GLY A 277 8.82 3.53 0.20
C GLY A 277 8.27 3.62 -1.23
N ALA A 278 8.81 4.53 -2.04
CA ALA A 278 8.41 4.70 -3.45
C ALA A 278 8.97 3.61 -4.38
N ARG A 279 10.04 2.90 -4.01
CA ARG A 279 10.55 1.75 -4.77
C ARG A 279 9.66 0.56 -4.47
N LYS A 280 8.70 0.30 -5.36
CA LYS A 280 7.65 -0.72 -5.22
C LYS A 280 7.08 -1.09 -6.57
N MET A 281 6.44 -2.24 -6.60
CA MET A 281 5.55 -2.64 -7.69
C MET A 281 4.11 -2.23 -7.33
N ARG A 282 3.38 -1.59 -8.24
CA ARG A 282 2.00 -1.11 -8.03
C ARG A 282 1.06 -1.47 -9.17
N SER A 283 -0.22 -1.58 -8.88
CA SER A 283 -1.26 -1.68 -9.91
C SER A 283 -1.87 -0.30 -10.22
N ILE A 284 -2.57 -0.22 -11.36
CA ILE A 284 -3.60 0.78 -11.61
C ILE A 284 -4.86 0.48 -10.78
N TRP A 285 -5.93 1.27 -10.90
CA TRP A 285 -7.22 0.97 -10.27
C TRP A 285 -7.85 -0.30 -10.84
N ILE A 286 -8.27 -1.19 -9.95
CA ILE A 286 -8.97 -2.43 -10.25
C ILE A 286 -10.41 -2.30 -9.71
N PRO A 287 -11.44 -2.49 -10.55
CA PRO A 287 -12.82 -2.61 -10.09
C PRO A 287 -12.96 -3.67 -8.98
N LEU A 288 -13.55 -3.26 -7.85
CA LEU A 288 -13.91 -4.10 -6.72
C LEU A 288 -15.43 -4.09 -6.56
N GLN A 289 -16.03 -5.27 -6.60
CA GLN A 289 -17.45 -5.43 -6.34
C GLN A 289 -17.69 -6.47 -5.25
N LEU A 290 -18.28 -6.03 -4.15
CA LEU A 290 -18.80 -6.93 -3.11
C LEU A 290 -20.15 -7.46 -3.58
N LEU A 291 -20.24 -8.75 -3.88
CA LEU A 291 -21.45 -9.37 -4.39
C LEU A 291 -22.52 -9.36 -3.31
N ALA A 292 -23.72 -8.87 -3.62
CA ALA A 292 -24.82 -8.87 -2.67
C ALA A 292 -25.14 -10.30 -2.20
N LYS A 293 -25.57 -10.43 -0.95
CA LYS A 293 -26.14 -11.68 -0.44
C LYS A 293 -27.23 -12.19 -1.40
N GLU A 294 -27.08 -13.42 -1.90
CA GLU A 294 -28.15 -14.05 -2.65
C GLU A 294 -29.39 -14.13 -1.76
N LYS A 295 -30.48 -13.46 -2.16
CA LYS A 295 -31.74 -13.56 -1.44
C LYS A 295 -32.23 -15.01 -1.60
N ALA A 296 -32.42 -15.71 -0.50
CA ALA A 296 -33.11 -17.00 -0.50
C ALA A 296 -34.44 -16.84 -1.24
N LYS A 297 -34.64 -17.65 -2.28
CA LYS A 297 -35.89 -17.72 -3.04
C LYS A 297 -36.99 -18.35 -2.19
#